data_AF-A0A523ICJ8-F1
#
_entry.id   AF-A0A523ICJ8-F1
#
_cell.length_a   1.000
_cell.length_b   1.000
_cell.length_c   1.000
_cell.angle_alpha   90.00
_cell.angle_beta   90.00
_cell.angle_gamma   90.00
#
_symmetry.space_group_name_H-M   'P 1'
#
loop_
_entity.id
_entity.type
_entity.pdbx_description
1 polymer ?
#
loop_
_entity_poly.entity_id
_entity_poly.type
_entity_poly.pdbx_seq_one_letter_code
_entity_poly.pdbx_strand_id
1 'polypeptide(L)'
;MSLVKKTLYIFLIFNLYLLCVIEPGNSESKKSKGSNKLSIKLKARAIVLGPNITLGDVSHILTPNSTIREKLLTIKIGLAPPPGESSEIKLSYIKRCLTVAGFDKYTDAIKGPRTVRIITAQVEIDKAILKEEFAKFIKDTAPLATFEV
;
A
#
# COMPACT_ATOMS: atom_id res chain seq x y z
N MET A 1 18.25 15.08 64.98
CA MET A 1 18.59 15.20 63.54
C MET A 1 17.79 16.36 62.97
N SER A 2 18.44 17.51 62.75
CA SER A 2 17.81 18.84 62.56
C SER A 2 16.83 18.88 61.38
N LEU A 3 15.66 19.49 61.62
CA LEU A 3 14.55 19.70 60.66
C LEU A 3 15.03 20.33 59.33
N VAL A 4 16.07 21.16 59.41
CA VAL A 4 16.72 21.83 58.27
C VAL A 4 17.36 20.84 57.29
N LYS A 5 17.85 19.70 57.78
CA LYS A 5 18.46 18.67 56.91
C LYS A 5 17.40 17.90 56.11
N LYS A 6 16.18 17.73 56.66
CA LYS A 6 15.08 17.04 55.96
C LYS A 6 14.50 17.90 54.85
N THR A 7 14.33 19.20 55.07
CA THR A 7 13.84 20.13 54.04
C THR A 7 14.84 20.28 52.89
N LEU A 8 16.14 20.34 53.18
CA LEU A 8 17.17 20.39 52.14
C LEU A 8 17.20 19.11 51.28
N TYR A 9 17.01 17.94 51.91
CA TYR A 9 17.01 16.66 51.20
C TYR A 9 15.79 16.49 50.29
N ILE A 10 14.61 16.93 50.72
CA ILE A 10 13.39 16.92 49.90
C ILE A 10 13.54 17.85 48.70
N PHE A 11 14.12 19.04 48.89
CA PHE A 11 14.37 19.99 47.80
C PHE A 11 15.35 19.44 46.76
N LEU A 12 16.37 18.71 47.20
CA LEU A 12 17.38 18.11 46.32
C LEU A 12 16.80 16.96 45.50
N ILE A 13 15.94 16.11 46.08
CA ILE A 13 15.23 15.05 45.34
C ILE A 13 14.26 15.63 44.31
N PHE A 14 13.51 16.68 44.68
CA PHE A 14 12.55 17.30 43.77
C PHE A 14 13.24 17.96 42.56
N ASN A 15 14.40 18.61 42.77
CA ASN A 15 15.19 19.18 41.68
C ASN A 15 15.80 18.09 40.77
N LEU A 16 16.24 16.98 41.36
CA LEU A 16 16.76 15.83 40.61
C LEU A 16 15.67 15.14 39.77
N TYR A 17 14.44 15.08 40.28
CA TYR A 17 13.30 14.55 39.53
C TYR A 17 12.92 15.45 38.36
N LEU A 18 13.04 16.78 38.52
CA LEU A 18 12.75 17.74 37.45
C LEU A 18 13.73 17.64 36.27
N LEU A 19 14.98 17.26 36.52
CA LEU A 19 16.01 17.07 35.49
C LEU A 19 15.80 15.79 34.64
N CYS A 20 15.12 14.77 35.18
CA CYS A 20 14.86 13.51 34.44
C CYS A 20 13.65 13.56 33.50
N VAL A 21 12.75 14.54 33.64
CA VAL A 21 11.52 14.63 32.82
C VAL A 21 11.76 15.37 31.50
N ILE A 22 12.93 15.97 31.31
CA ILE A 22 13.33 16.50 30.01
C ILE A 22 13.84 15.34 29.17
N GLU A 23 12.92 14.54 28.62
CA GLU A 23 13.25 13.71 27.47
C GLU A 23 13.77 14.65 26.36
N PRO A 24 15.01 14.49 25.89
CA PRO A 24 15.39 15.10 24.64
C PRO A 24 14.56 14.40 23.57
N GLY A 25 13.45 15.02 23.18
CA GLY A 25 12.65 14.62 22.04
C GLY A 25 13.56 14.59 20.82
N ASN A 26 14.15 13.44 20.54
CA ASN A 26 15.01 13.18 19.39
C ASN A 26 14.12 13.11 18.15
N SER A 27 13.58 14.26 17.76
CA SER A 27 13.08 14.46 16.42
C SER A 27 14.28 14.71 15.52
N GLU A 28 14.97 13.64 15.16
CA GLU A 28 15.68 13.60 13.89
C GLU A 28 14.62 13.74 12.77
N SER A 29 14.06 14.94 12.61
CA SER A 29 13.53 15.34 11.32
C SER A 29 14.75 15.62 10.44
N LYS A 30 15.35 14.54 9.91
CA LYS A 30 16.22 14.62 8.75
C LYS A 30 15.37 15.18 7.60
N LYS A 31 15.32 16.50 7.55
CA LYS A 31 14.86 17.30 6.43
C LYS A 31 15.87 17.06 5.31
N SER A 32 15.71 15.94 4.60
CA SER A 32 16.55 15.63 3.44
C SER A 32 16.26 16.65 2.35
N LYS A 33 17.12 17.68 2.30
CA LYS A 33 17.39 18.50 1.12
C LYS A 33 17.41 17.63 -0.13
N GLY A 34 16.84 18.15 -1.21
CA GLY A 34 16.52 17.44 -2.44
C GLY A 34 17.56 16.42 -2.89
N SER A 35 17.13 15.18 -3.02
CA SER A 35 17.80 14.16 -3.81
C SER A 35 16.73 13.21 -4.32
N ASN A 36 16.88 12.73 -5.55
CA ASN A 36 16.37 11.49 -6.17
C ASN A 36 15.53 10.50 -5.32
N LYS A 37 14.50 10.98 -4.62
CA LYS A 37 13.79 10.22 -3.59
C LYS A 37 12.51 9.65 -4.16
N LEU A 38 12.40 8.33 -4.08
CA LEU A 38 11.15 7.61 -4.36
C LEU A 38 10.01 8.23 -3.54
N SER A 39 8.91 8.56 -4.21
CA SER A 39 7.67 9.01 -3.57
C SER A 39 6.51 8.23 -4.15
N ILE A 40 5.71 7.63 -3.26
CA ILE A 40 4.50 6.88 -3.63
C ILE A 40 3.31 7.67 -3.09
N LYS A 41 2.51 8.27 -3.98
CA LYS A 41 1.30 9.02 -3.59
C LYS A 41 0.07 8.18 -3.88
N LEU A 42 -0.68 7.80 -2.86
CA LEU A 42 -1.93 7.06 -3.01
C LEU A 42 -3.03 7.98 -3.54
N LYS A 43 -3.83 7.45 -4.46
CA LYS A 43 -5.08 8.09 -4.92
C LYS A 43 -6.15 7.90 -3.85
N ALA A 44 -7.09 8.84 -3.71
CA ALA A 44 -8.26 8.64 -2.86
C ALA A 44 -9.28 7.67 -3.49
N ARG A 45 -9.36 7.68 -4.82
CA ARG A 45 -10.20 6.80 -5.61
C ARG A 45 -9.39 6.25 -6.77
N ALA A 46 -9.51 4.96 -7.04
CA ALA A 46 -8.85 4.28 -8.15
C ALA A 46 -9.87 3.44 -8.92
N ILE A 47 -9.79 3.51 -10.25
CA ILE A 47 -10.56 2.65 -11.15
C ILE A 47 -9.65 1.52 -11.61
N VAL A 48 -10.14 0.28 -11.51
CA VAL A 48 -9.39 -0.92 -11.87
C VAL A 48 -10.11 -1.62 -13.01
N LEU A 49 -9.35 -2.03 -14.03
CA LEU A 49 -9.86 -2.67 -15.25
C LEU A 49 -9.59 -4.19 -15.29
N GLY A 50 -8.82 -4.72 -14.32
CA GLY A 50 -8.44 -6.13 -14.27
C GLY A 50 -8.96 -6.85 -13.02
N PRO A 51 -8.76 -8.17 -12.94
CA PRO A 51 -9.22 -8.98 -11.79
C PRO A 51 -8.38 -8.75 -10.53
N ASN A 52 -7.20 -8.15 -10.66
CA ASN A 52 -6.28 -7.90 -9.57
C ASN A 52 -6.06 -6.39 -9.41
N ILE A 53 -5.95 -5.95 -8.16
CA ILE A 53 -5.57 -4.60 -7.81
C ILE A 53 -4.05 -4.56 -7.66
N THR A 54 -3.40 -3.70 -8.41
CA THR A 54 -1.96 -3.46 -8.29
C THR A 54 -1.65 -2.14 -7.61
N LEU A 55 -0.41 -1.98 -7.14
CA LEU A 55 0.05 -0.72 -6.56
C LEU A 55 0.05 0.41 -7.61
N GLY A 56 0.26 0.09 -8.89
CA GLY A 56 0.17 1.06 -9.98
C GLY A 56 -1.23 1.64 -10.19
N ASP A 57 -2.27 0.84 -9.92
CA ASP A 57 -3.66 1.30 -10.06
C ASP A 57 -4.00 2.32 -8.95
N VAL A 58 -3.57 2.03 -7.72
CA VAL A 58 -3.93 2.80 -6.53
C VAL A 58 -3.00 3.97 -6.22
N SER A 59 -1.88 4.12 -6.95
CA SER A 59 -0.87 5.13 -6.62
C SER A 59 -0.21 5.80 -7.82
N HIS A 60 0.41 6.95 -7.56
CA HIS A 60 1.36 7.62 -8.44
C HIS A 60 2.77 7.46 -7.88
N ILE A 61 3.63 6.76 -8.62
CA ILE A 61 4.99 6.43 -8.21
C ILE A 61 5.96 7.34 -8.96
N LEU A 62 6.67 8.18 -8.21
CA LEU A 62 7.73 9.05 -8.71
C LEU A 62 9.07 8.48 -8.23
N THR A 63 9.91 8.07 -9.16
CA THR A 63 11.26 7.57 -8.88
C THR A 63 12.16 7.80 -10.10
N PRO A 64 13.44 8.13 -9.89
CA PRO A 64 14.41 8.20 -10.97
C PRO A 64 14.81 6.81 -11.52
N ASN A 65 14.60 5.74 -10.75
CA ASN A 65 14.96 4.38 -11.15
C ASN A 65 13.75 3.66 -11.80
N SER A 66 13.82 3.43 -13.10
CA SER A 66 12.77 2.77 -13.90
C SER A 66 12.54 1.31 -13.49
N THR A 67 13.59 0.53 -13.24
CA THR A 67 13.48 -0.87 -12.83
C THR A 67 12.72 -1.03 -11.51
N ILE A 68 12.99 -0.16 -10.54
CA ILE A 68 12.26 -0.16 -9.26
C ILE A 68 10.82 0.28 -9.50
N ARG A 69 10.59 1.26 -10.38
CA ARG A 69 9.25 1.73 -10.75
C ARG A 69 8.40 0.59 -11.27
N GLU A 70 8.91 -0.16 -12.25
CA GLU A 70 8.20 -1.28 -12.88
C GLU A 70 7.85 -2.36 -11.86
N LYS A 71 8.82 -2.76 -11.03
CA LYS A 71 8.57 -3.72 -9.95
C LYS A 71 7.48 -3.22 -9.00
N LEU A 72 7.55 -1.97 -8.56
CA LEU A 72 6.54 -1.39 -7.68
C LEU A 72 5.16 -1.35 -8.33
N LEU A 73 5.05 -0.99 -9.61
CA LEU A 73 3.77 -0.94 -10.33
C LEU A 73 3.08 -2.31 -10.37
N THR A 74 3.86 -3.39 -10.49
CA THR A 74 3.35 -4.78 -10.57
C THR A 74 2.97 -5.41 -9.22
N ILE A 75 3.24 -4.75 -8.09
CA ILE A 75 2.93 -5.33 -6.77
C ILE A 75 1.43 -5.55 -6.64
N LYS A 76 1.02 -6.80 -6.45
CA LYS A 76 -0.36 -7.18 -6.20
C LYS A 76 -0.75 -6.79 -4.77
N ILE A 77 -1.81 -5.98 -4.66
CA ILE A 77 -2.39 -5.59 -3.39
C ILE A 77 -3.51 -6.55 -3.01
N GLY A 78 -4.40 -6.89 -3.96
CA GLY A 78 -5.55 -7.76 -3.69
C GLY A 78 -6.33 -8.12 -4.94
N LEU A 79 -7.53 -8.67 -4.74
CA LEU A 79 -8.50 -8.94 -5.80
C LEU A 79 -9.39 -7.72 -6.00
N ALA A 80 -9.69 -7.40 -7.26
CA ALA A 80 -10.64 -6.36 -7.59
C ALA A 80 -12.06 -6.78 -7.16
N PRO A 81 -12.90 -5.83 -6.69
CA PRO A 81 -14.32 -6.14 -6.48
C PRO A 81 -14.98 -6.52 -7.81
N PRO A 82 -16.15 -7.17 -7.79
CA PRO A 82 -16.92 -7.47 -8.99
C PRO A 82 -17.15 -6.20 -9.87
N PRO A 83 -17.27 -6.36 -11.19
CA PRO A 83 -17.57 -5.24 -12.09
C PRO A 83 -18.81 -4.45 -11.65
N GLY A 84 -18.69 -3.12 -11.57
CA GLY A 84 -19.77 -2.25 -11.10
C GLY A 84 -19.81 -2.07 -9.57
N GLU A 85 -19.04 -2.83 -8.80
CA GLU A 85 -18.93 -2.68 -7.36
C GLU A 85 -17.72 -1.84 -6.93
N SER A 86 -17.73 -1.45 -5.65
CA SER A 86 -16.62 -0.74 -5.03
C SER A 86 -16.22 -1.35 -3.69
N SER A 87 -14.92 -1.32 -3.39
CA SER A 87 -14.35 -1.78 -2.13
C SER A 87 -13.38 -0.75 -1.56
N GLU A 88 -13.04 -0.86 -0.28
CA GLU A 88 -12.10 0.03 0.39
C GLU A 88 -10.87 -0.73 0.88
N ILE A 89 -9.69 -0.18 0.60
CA ILE A 89 -8.42 -0.73 1.05
C ILE A 89 -7.74 0.24 2.00
N LYS A 90 -7.36 -0.26 3.18
CA LYS A 90 -6.62 0.50 4.19
C LYS A 90 -5.15 0.66 3.79
N LEU A 91 -4.58 1.82 4.08
CA LEU A 91 -3.17 2.11 3.87
C LEU A 91 -2.26 1.14 4.64
N SER A 92 -2.67 0.68 5.82
CA SER A 92 -1.93 -0.33 6.59
C SER A 92 -1.80 -1.67 5.85
N TYR A 93 -2.84 -2.06 5.11
CA TYR A 93 -2.83 -3.26 4.29
C TYR A 93 -1.89 -3.10 3.09
N ILE A 94 -1.93 -1.95 2.41
CA ILE A 94 -1.01 -1.62 1.30
C ILE A 94 0.44 -1.67 1.78
N LYS A 95 0.74 -1.07 2.94
CA LYS A 95 2.09 -1.13 3.55
C LYS A 95 2.54 -2.57 3.80
N ARG A 96 1.66 -3.42 4.36
CA ARG A 96 1.94 -4.84 4.57
C ARG A 96 2.25 -5.55 3.25
N CYS A 97 1.48 -5.31 2.19
CA CYS A 97 1.74 -5.91 0.88
C CYS A 97 3.11 -5.50 0.32
N LEU A 98 3.52 -4.23 0.47
CA LEU A 98 4.87 -3.80 0.10
C LEU A 98 5.96 -4.52 0.90
N THR A 99 5.77 -4.68 2.21
CA THR A 99 6.71 -5.42 3.06
C THR A 99 6.84 -6.87 2.61
N VAL A 100 5.73 -7.55 2.37
CA VAL A 100 5.71 -8.95 1.88
C VAL A 100 6.39 -9.07 0.51
N ALA A 101 6.26 -8.06 -0.35
CA ALA A 101 6.93 -8.01 -1.65
C ALA A 101 8.44 -7.68 -1.57
N GLY A 102 9.02 -7.50 -0.38
CA GLY A 102 10.43 -7.18 -0.18
C GLY A 102 10.80 -5.70 -0.37
N PHE A 103 9.80 -4.80 -0.24
CA PHE A 103 9.95 -3.34 -0.41
C PHE A 103 9.67 -2.58 0.90
N ASP A 104 9.95 -3.20 2.04
CA ASP A 104 9.81 -2.66 3.39
C ASP A 104 10.44 -1.26 3.56
N LYS A 105 11.64 -1.07 3.00
CA LYS A 105 12.38 0.22 2.99
C LYS A 105 11.63 1.39 2.37
N TYR A 106 10.56 1.14 1.60
CA TYR A 106 9.79 2.17 0.91
C TYR A 106 8.41 2.41 1.54
N THR A 107 8.06 1.70 2.61
CA THR A 107 6.76 1.85 3.29
C THR A 107 6.55 3.26 3.86
N ASP A 108 7.61 3.94 4.29
CA ASP A 108 7.57 5.32 4.78
C ASP A 108 7.56 6.38 3.66
N ALA A 109 7.86 5.97 2.42
CA ALA A 109 7.74 6.84 1.25
C ALA A 109 6.29 6.99 0.76
N ILE A 110 5.36 6.20 1.32
CA ILE A 110 3.94 6.22 0.98
C ILE A 110 3.25 7.41 1.67
N LYS A 111 2.61 8.25 0.86
CA LYS A 111 1.82 9.40 1.30
C LYS A 111 0.42 9.32 0.71
N GLY A 112 -0.58 9.82 1.41
CA GLY A 112 -1.95 9.88 0.91
C GLY A 112 -2.99 9.53 1.98
N PRO A 113 -4.24 9.23 1.58
CA PRO A 113 -5.32 8.94 2.49
C PRO A 113 -5.12 7.62 3.24
N ARG A 114 -5.77 7.50 4.42
CA ARG A 114 -5.75 6.28 5.24
C ARG A 114 -6.49 5.11 4.58
N THR A 115 -7.40 5.41 3.68
CA THR A 115 -8.21 4.46 2.92
C THR A 115 -8.26 4.89 1.46
N VAL A 116 -8.22 3.91 0.56
CA VAL A 116 -8.36 4.10 -0.88
C VAL A 116 -9.63 3.38 -1.31
N ARG A 117 -10.54 4.09 -1.98
CA ARG A 117 -11.73 3.48 -2.56
C ARG A 117 -11.44 2.99 -3.97
N ILE A 118 -11.77 1.74 -4.22
CA ILE A 118 -11.49 1.05 -5.47
C ILE A 118 -12.81 0.74 -6.15
N ILE A 119 -12.90 1.06 -7.43
CA ILE A 119 -14.09 0.89 -8.25
C ILE A 119 -13.68 0.03 -9.44
N THR A 120 -14.37 -1.09 -9.65
CA THR A 120 -14.17 -1.89 -10.86
C THR A 120 -15.12 -1.38 -11.93
N ALA A 121 -14.58 -1.01 -13.09
CA ALA A 121 -15.41 -0.54 -14.18
C ALA A 121 -16.43 -1.61 -14.59
N GLN A 122 -17.65 -1.17 -14.93
CA GLN A 122 -18.67 -2.05 -15.47
C GLN A 122 -18.21 -2.53 -16.85
N VAL A 123 -18.18 -3.84 -17.05
CA VAL A 123 -17.84 -4.45 -18.34
C VAL A 123 -19.15 -4.87 -19.00
N GLU A 124 -19.49 -4.23 -20.12
CA GLU A 124 -20.57 -4.68 -20.98
C GLU A 124 -19.99 -5.69 -21.97
N ILE A 125 -20.40 -6.95 -21.86
CA ILE A 125 -19.89 -8.02 -22.72
C ILE A 125 -20.87 -8.22 -23.88
N ASP A 126 -20.42 -7.96 -25.10
CA ASP A 126 -21.21 -8.25 -26.30
C ASP A 126 -21.33 -9.76 -26.50
N LYS A 127 -22.58 -10.23 -26.61
CA LYS A 127 -22.92 -11.65 -26.82
C LYS A 127 -22.34 -12.21 -28.12
N ALA A 128 -22.11 -11.37 -29.13
CA ALA A 128 -21.52 -11.80 -30.39
C ALA A 128 -20.06 -12.26 -30.21
N ILE A 129 -19.27 -11.50 -29.45
CA ILE A 129 -17.85 -11.78 -29.20
C ILE A 129 -17.69 -13.05 -28.35
N LEU A 130 -18.56 -13.25 -27.35
CA LEU A 130 -18.54 -14.47 -26.54
C LEU A 130 -18.76 -15.73 -27.40
N LYS A 131 -19.67 -15.69 -28.38
CA LYS A 131 -19.94 -16.86 -29.23
C LYS A 131 -18.72 -17.29 -30.03
N GLU A 132 -17.95 -16.34 -30.56
CA GLU A 132 -16.75 -16.64 -31.35
C GLU A 132 -15.61 -17.21 -30.50
N GLU A 133 -15.36 -16.61 -29.33
CA GLU A 133 -14.32 -17.09 -28.41
C GLU A 133 -14.66 -18.46 -27.80
N PHE A 134 -15.93 -18.71 -27.45
CA PHE A 134 -16.37 -20.04 -27.00
C PHE A 134 -16.28 -21.09 -28.11
N ALA A 135 -16.62 -20.74 -29.35
CA ALA A 135 -16.50 -21.66 -30.48
C ALA A 135 -15.03 -22.03 -30.76
N LYS A 136 -14.11 -21.07 -30.66
CA LYS A 136 -12.66 -21.34 -30.72
C LYS A 136 -12.20 -22.24 -29.57
N PHE A 137 -12.60 -21.92 -28.34
CA PHE A 137 -12.21 -22.72 -27.18
C PHE A 137 -12.66 -24.19 -27.28
N ILE A 138 -13.89 -24.43 -27.73
CA ILE A 138 -14.40 -25.79 -27.95
C ILE A 138 -13.59 -26.50 -29.04
N LYS A 139 -13.26 -25.81 -30.12
CA LYS A 139 -12.47 -26.37 -31.24
C LYS A 139 -11.04 -26.73 -30.81
N ASP A 140 -10.44 -25.94 -29.94
CA ASP A 140 -9.06 -26.13 -29.48
C ASP A 140 -8.96 -27.12 -28.31
N THR A 141 -10.03 -27.30 -27.53
CA THR A 141 -10.04 -28.13 -26.30
C THR A 141 -10.70 -29.49 -26.50
N ALA A 142 -11.53 -29.69 -27.53
CA ALA A 142 -12.13 -31.00 -27.81
C ALA A 142 -11.09 -31.92 -28.47
N PRO A 143 -10.57 -32.97 -27.79
CA PRO A 143 -10.03 -34.10 -28.54
C PRO A 143 -11.21 -34.66 -29.33
N LEU A 144 -11.01 -34.82 -30.64
CA LEU A 144 -11.95 -35.52 -31.52
C LEU A 144 -12.15 -36.93 -30.96
N ALA A 145 -13.14 -37.11 -30.09
CA ALA A 145 -13.72 -38.42 -29.85
C ALA A 145 -14.48 -38.75 -31.13
N THR A 146 -13.78 -39.38 -32.06
CA THR A 146 -14.36 -40.12 -33.18
C THR A 146 -15.37 -41.10 -32.59
N PHE A 147 -16.63 -40.71 -32.57
CA PHE A 147 -17.73 -41.65 -32.51
C PHE A 147 -17.89 -42.19 -33.93
N GLU A 148 -17.18 -43.28 -34.23
CA GLU A 148 -17.55 -44.14 -35.35
C GLU A 148 -18.79 -44.94 -34.92
N VAL A 149 -19.83 -44.85 -35.76
CA VAL A 149 -21.11 -45.57 -35.65
C VAL A 149 -20.96 -46.98 -36.21
#